data_AF-D8KBE6-F1
#
_entry.id   AF-D8KBE6-F1
#
_cell.length_a   1.000
_cell.length_b   1.000
_cell.length_c   1.000
_cell.angle_alpha   90.00
_cell.angle_beta   90.00
_cell.angle_gamma   90.00
#
_symmetry.space_group_name_H-M   'P 1'
#
loop_
_entity.id
_entity.type
_entity.pdbx_description
1 polymer ?
#
loop_
_entity_poly.entity_id
_entity_poly.type
_entity_poly.pdbx_seq_one_letter_code
_entity_poly.pdbx_strand_id
1 'polypeptide(L)'
;MPGSGKSTLASRVAEIIEGKGIGVRKEAYVLAHCVSRRRRVTTKLLYVLSELFLEPRYALRSARAIAATSQNSTMEFIKGLFNWLFVTSLARPIMRFNGVHMLDQGVFQALWSIAFSGGPNSLTLMVAKLLDHMPVPNVIVIMHVEAPTVARRLAARQSQDSRLERLLEKDPGIMARSTLLFRETVETVELIKGRYTTLEVVSIDNNENEELETNAQAVAEMIYHKLEAGPAPKKAIQ
;
A
#
# COMPACT_ATOMS: atom_id res chain seq x y z
N MET A 1 -6.73 5.37 -3.42
CA MET A 1 -6.95 6.47 -2.45
C MET A 1 -7.64 5.97 -1.17
N PRO A 2 -7.63 6.70 -0.03
CA PRO A 2 -8.54 6.43 1.09
C PRO A 2 -10.00 6.42 0.62
N GLY A 3 -10.89 5.67 1.27
CA GLY A 3 -12.30 5.57 0.85
C GLY A 3 -12.57 4.69 -0.38
N SER A 4 -11.54 4.10 -1.01
CA SER A 4 -11.70 3.33 -2.26
C SER A 4 -12.20 1.89 -2.10
N GLY A 5 -12.47 1.40 -0.89
CA GLY A 5 -12.93 0.02 -0.67
C GLY A 5 -11.85 -1.06 -0.58
N LYS A 6 -10.54 -0.71 -0.57
CA LYS A 6 -9.41 -1.68 -0.50
C LYS A 6 -9.55 -2.76 0.55
N SER A 7 -9.86 -2.39 1.80
CA SER A 7 -9.98 -3.37 2.88
C SER A 7 -11.16 -4.31 2.67
N THR A 8 -12.27 -3.82 2.11
CA THR A 8 -13.44 -4.64 1.77
C THR A 8 -13.11 -5.65 0.67
N LEU A 9 -12.50 -5.19 -0.43
CA LEU A 9 -12.06 -6.06 -1.51
C LEU A 9 -11.03 -7.09 -1.03
N ALA A 10 -10.01 -6.65 -0.29
CA ALA A 10 -8.96 -7.53 0.25
C ALA A 10 -9.55 -8.62 1.16
N SER A 11 -10.50 -8.27 2.04
CA SER A 11 -11.18 -9.25 2.87
C SER A 11 -11.91 -10.29 2.03
N ARG A 12 -12.67 -9.84 1.01
CA ARG A 12 -13.46 -10.73 0.15
C ARG A 12 -12.61 -11.64 -0.73
N VAL A 13 -11.57 -11.10 -1.37
CA VAL A 13 -10.61 -11.88 -2.17
C VAL A 13 -10.01 -13.00 -1.32
N ALA A 14 -9.62 -12.69 -0.10
CA ALA A 14 -9.03 -13.70 0.76
C ALA A 14 -10.04 -14.75 1.23
N GLU A 15 -11.30 -14.40 1.49
CA GLU A 15 -12.36 -15.39 1.76
C GLU A 15 -12.55 -16.36 0.59
N ILE A 16 -12.52 -15.84 -0.65
CA ILE A 16 -12.61 -16.66 -1.87
C ILE A 16 -11.43 -17.64 -1.97
N ILE A 17 -10.21 -17.17 -1.68
CA ILE A 17 -8.98 -17.99 -1.72
C ILE A 17 -8.96 -19.03 -0.60
N GLU A 18 -9.32 -18.64 0.62
CA GLU A 18 -9.44 -19.54 1.76
C GLU A 18 -10.52 -20.61 1.52
N GLY A 19 -11.62 -20.24 0.84
CA GLY A 19 -12.68 -21.16 0.42
C GLY A 19 -12.21 -22.28 -0.52
N LYS A 20 -11.10 -22.08 -1.24
CA LYS A 20 -10.44 -23.13 -2.04
C LYS A 20 -9.35 -23.90 -1.29
N GLY A 21 -9.23 -23.70 0.02
CA GLY A 21 -8.24 -24.39 0.86
C GLY A 21 -6.82 -23.82 0.78
N ILE A 22 -6.61 -22.67 0.12
CA ILE A 22 -5.32 -21.99 0.08
C ILE A 22 -5.24 -21.04 1.28
N GLY A 23 -4.27 -21.25 2.17
CA GLY A 23 -4.07 -20.39 3.32
C GLY A 23 -3.66 -18.97 2.92
N VAL A 24 -4.46 -17.97 3.30
CA VAL A 24 -4.13 -16.55 3.10
C VAL A 24 -3.65 -15.95 4.41
N ARG A 25 -2.45 -15.36 4.38
CA ARG A 25 -1.96 -14.56 5.51
C ARG A 25 -2.27 -13.10 5.24
N LYS A 26 -3.21 -12.57 6.02
CA LYS A 26 -3.50 -11.14 6.07
C LYS A 26 -2.67 -10.49 7.19
N GLU A 27 -1.38 -10.20 6.98
CA GLU A 27 -0.54 -9.65 8.06
C GLU A 27 -1.06 -8.32 8.63
N ALA A 28 -1.76 -7.52 7.82
CA ALA A 28 -2.35 -6.27 8.28
C ALA A 28 -3.73 -6.44 8.97
N TYR A 29 -4.43 -7.56 8.73
CA TYR A 29 -5.74 -7.84 9.35
C TYR A 29 -5.60 -8.16 10.84
N VAL A 30 -4.54 -8.87 11.23
CA VAL A 30 -4.20 -9.13 12.64
C VAL A 30 -3.98 -7.82 13.40
N LEU A 31 -3.45 -6.78 12.73
CA LEU A 31 -3.22 -5.45 13.30
C LEU A 31 -4.44 -4.53 13.25
N ALA A 32 -5.34 -4.73 12.29
CA ALA A 32 -6.62 -4.02 12.21
C ALA A 32 -7.63 -4.54 13.26
N HIS A 33 -7.56 -5.83 13.62
CA HIS A 33 -8.41 -6.48 14.63
C HIS A 33 -7.82 -6.49 16.04
N CYS A 34 -6.67 -5.84 16.26
CA CYS A 34 -6.19 -5.58 17.61
C CYS A 34 -7.16 -4.67 18.35
N VAL A 35 -7.85 -5.23 19.34
CA VAL A 35 -8.96 -4.66 20.15
C VAL A 35 -8.63 -3.32 20.82
N SER A 36 -7.37 -2.86 20.84
CA SER A 36 -6.99 -1.56 21.41
C SER A 36 -5.97 -0.76 20.60
N ARG A 37 -6.19 0.56 20.53
CA ARG A 37 -5.30 1.54 19.88
C ARG A 37 -3.86 1.47 20.39
N ARG A 38 -3.66 1.17 21.68
CA ARG A 38 -2.33 1.04 22.30
C ARG A 38 -1.59 -0.19 21.79
N ARG A 39 -2.24 -1.36 21.74
CA ARG A 39 -1.63 -2.59 21.19
C ARG A 39 -1.24 -2.44 19.72
N ARG A 40 -2.09 -1.77 18.93
CA ARG A 40 -1.78 -1.48 17.53
C ARG A 40 -0.51 -0.63 17.38
N VAL A 41 -0.32 0.37 18.25
CA VAL A 41 0.88 1.21 18.24
C VAL A 41 2.12 0.44 18.71
N THR A 42 2.02 -0.34 19.79
CA THR A 42 3.17 -1.11 20.32
C THR A 42 3.63 -2.17 19.34
N THR A 43 2.72 -2.91 18.69
CA THR A 43 3.13 -3.90 17.69
C THR A 43 3.76 -3.24 16.47
N LYS A 44 3.21 -2.11 15.99
CA LYS A 44 3.87 -1.33 14.93
C LYS A 44 5.27 -0.88 15.34
N LEU A 45 5.44 -0.45 16.59
CA LEU A 45 6.72 -0.02 17.12
C LEU A 45 7.74 -1.18 17.12
N LEU A 46 7.33 -2.39 17.52
CA LEU A 46 8.21 -3.56 17.49
C LEU A 46 8.71 -3.87 16.07
N TYR A 47 7.83 -3.82 15.07
CA TYR A 47 8.22 -4.01 13.66
C TYR A 47 9.19 -2.94 13.16
N VAL A 48 8.93 -1.67 13.50
CA VAL A 48 9.81 -0.56 13.15
C VAL A 48 11.18 -0.70 13.83
N LEU A 49 11.20 -1.06 15.12
CA LEU A 49 12.43 -1.32 15.85
C LEU A 49 13.20 -2.48 15.24
N SER A 50 12.52 -3.59 14.88
CA SER A 50 13.20 -4.69 14.21
C SER A 50 13.82 -4.28 12.88
N GLU A 51 13.15 -3.44 12.07
CA GLU A 51 13.72 -2.92 10.82
C GLU A 51 14.94 -2.02 11.09
N LEU A 52 14.87 -1.18 12.13
CA LEU A 52 15.98 -0.30 12.52
C LEU A 52 17.23 -1.09 12.94
N PHE A 53 17.05 -2.21 13.64
CA PHE A 53 18.16 -3.05 14.10
C PHE A 53 18.67 -4.03 13.04
N LEU A 54 17.77 -4.61 12.24
CA LEU A 54 18.13 -5.60 11.22
C LEU A 54 18.64 -4.94 9.93
N GLU A 55 18.10 -3.78 9.56
CA GLU A 55 18.39 -3.10 8.29
C GLU A 55 18.69 -1.59 8.47
N PRO A 56 19.66 -1.20 9.34
CA PRO A 56 19.91 0.19 9.70
C PRO A 56 20.29 1.07 8.50
N ARG A 57 21.02 0.51 7.52
CA ARG A 57 21.39 1.22 6.29
C ARG A 57 20.18 1.56 5.44
N TYR A 58 19.22 0.64 5.34
CA TYR A 58 17.97 0.87 4.63
C TYR A 58 17.10 1.89 5.35
N ALA A 59 17.01 1.82 6.68
CA ALA A 59 16.27 2.78 7.47
C ALA A 59 16.83 4.20 7.32
N LEU A 60 18.16 4.36 7.35
CA LEU A 60 18.82 5.65 7.14
C LEU A 60 18.62 6.18 5.71
N ARG A 61 18.71 5.32 4.69
CA ARG A 61 18.42 5.70 3.30
C ARG A 61 16.97 6.14 3.15
N SER A 62 16.04 5.41 3.76
CA SER A 62 14.61 5.74 3.80
C SER A 62 14.37 7.10 4.47
N ALA A 63 14.99 7.34 5.64
CA ALA A 63 14.90 8.62 6.33
C ALA A 63 15.43 9.77 5.47
N ARG A 64 16.57 9.61 4.79
CA ARG A 64 17.12 10.62 3.88
C ARG A 64 16.25 10.86 2.64
N ALA A 65 15.66 9.81 2.09
CA ALA A 65 14.75 9.93 0.95
C ALA A 65 13.48 10.69 1.34
N ILE A 66 12.88 10.38 2.48
CA ILE A 66 11.70 11.08 3.00
C ILE A 66 12.06 12.51 3.40
N ALA A 67 13.22 12.76 4.02
CA ALA A 67 13.64 14.12 4.38
C ALA A 67 13.78 15.02 3.14
N ALA A 68 14.20 14.45 2.00
CA ALA A 68 14.33 15.16 0.73
C ALA A 68 12.97 15.52 0.07
N THR A 69 11.84 15.08 0.63
CA THR A 69 10.50 15.38 0.10
C THR A 69 9.90 16.68 0.66
N SER A 70 10.66 17.47 1.41
CA SER A 70 10.21 18.76 1.98
C SER A 70 8.85 18.64 2.70
N GLN A 71 8.78 17.70 3.66
CA GLN A 71 7.56 17.44 4.42
C GLN A 71 7.05 18.71 5.12
N ASN A 72 5.74 18.89 5.17
CA ASN A 72 5.09 20.07 5.75
C ASN A 72 5.43 20.31 7.23
N SER A 73 5.84 19.27 7.97
CA SER A 73 6.33 19.39 9.34
C SER A 73 7.18 18.20 9.76
N THR A 74 7.98 18.35 10.82
CA THR A 74 8.74 17.26 11.46
C THR A 74 7.82 16.11 11.90
N MET A 75 6.61 16.43 12.36
CA MET A 75 5.63 15.42 12.76
C MET A 75 5.14 14.58 11.57
N GLU A 76 4.92 15.20 10.41
CA GLU A 76 4.55 14.47 9.18
C GLU A 76 5.70 13.63 8.66
N PHE A 77 6.94 14.13 8.75
CA PHE A 77 8.14 13.34 8.49
C PHE A 77 8.20 12.09 9.38
N ILE A 78 8.06 12.23 10.70
CA ILE A 78 8.12 11.10 11.64
C ILE A 78 7.01 10.09 11.34
N LYS A 79 5.76 10.54 11.14
CA LYS A 79 4.64 9.65 10.79
C LYS A 79 4.87 8.93 9.47
N GLY A 80 5.41 9.63 8.47
CA GLY A 80 5.75 9.07 7.17
C GLY A 80 6.82 8.00 7.28
N LEU A 81 7.93 8.31 7.95
CA LEU A 81 9.03 7.37 8.19
C LEU A 81 8.59 6.15 8.99
N PHE A 82 7.83 6.35 10.07
CA PHE A 82 7.31 5.25 10.89
C PHE A 82 6.40 4.34 10.07
N ASN A 83 5.48 4.91 9.28
CA ASN A 83 4.60 4.13 8.42
C ASN A 83 5.38 3.39 7.32
N TRP A 84 6.39 4.02 6.74
CA TRP A 84 7.26 3.41 5.74
C TRP A 84 7.99 2.19 6.29
N LEU A 85 8.72 2.35 7.40
CA LEU A 85 9.48 1.26 8.03
C LEU A 85 8.57 0.13 8.48
N PHE A 86 7.37 0.45 8.97
CA PHE A 86 6.37 -0.55 9.32
C PHE A 86 5.91 -1.36 8.09
N VAL A 87 5.56 -0.71 6.98
CA VAL A 87 5.10 -1.42 5.78
C VAL A 87 6.23 -2.25 5.15
N THR A 88 7.46 -1.74 5.14
CA THR A 88 8.59 -2.47 4.55
C THR A 88 9.02 -3.66 5.41
N SER A 89 8.98 -3.53 6.73
CA SER A 89 9.27 -4.64 7.66
C SER A 89 8.22 -5.73 7.63
N LEU A 90 6.97 -5.42 7.31
CA LEU A 90 5.98 -6.44 6.99
C LEU A 90 6.27 -7.10 5.64
N ALA A 91 6.53 -6.32 4.60
CA ALA A 91 6.67 -6.84 3.24
C ALA A 91 7.93 -7.71 3.02
N ARG A 92 9.05 -7.42 3.68
CA ARG A 92 10.33 -8.14 3.46
C ARG A 92 10.31 -9.62 3.88
N PRO A 93 9.87 -9.99 5.11
CA PRO A 93 9.86 -11.38 5.52
C PRO A 93 8.84 -12.19 4.71
N ILE A 94 7.70 -11.58 4.37
CA ILE A 94 6.64 -12.17 3.55
C ILE A 94 7.19 -12.72 2.23
N MET A 95 8.09 -12.00 1.58
CA MET A 95 8.70 -12.43 0.31
C MET A 95 9.56 -13.69 0.42
N ARG A 96 9.82 -14.18 1.64
CA ARG A 96 10.62 -15.40 1.89
C ARG A 96 9.77 -16.61 2.23
N PHE A 97 8.46 -16.46 2.44
CA PHE A 97 7.56 -17.55 2.79
C PHE A 97 6.65 -17.94 1.62
N ASN A 98 6.37 -19.23 1.51
CA ASN A 98 5.44 -19.75 0.51
C ASN A 98 4.00 -19.48 0.97
N GLY A 99 3.15 -19.06 0.03
CA GLY A 99 1.72 -18.85 0.25
C GLY A 99 1.23 -17.51 -0.28
N VAL A 100 -0.06 -17.25 -0.08
CA VAL A 100 -0.67 -15.96 -0.44
C VAL A 100 -0.58 -15.03 0.76
N HIS A 101 0.17 -13.96 0.59
CA HIS A 101 0.28 -12.90 1.59
C HIS A 101 -0.35 -11.63 1.06
N MET A 102 -1.25 -11.05 1.84
CA MET A 102 -2.05 -9.90 1.41
C MET A 102 -1.82 -8.69 2.30
N LEU A 103 -1.39 -7.59 1.65
CA LEU A 103 -1.18 -6.30 2.28
C LEU A 103 -2.30 -5.34 1.86
N ASP A 104 -3.21 -5.02 2.78
CA ASP A 104 -4.28 -4.04 2.56
C ASP A 104 -3.75 -2.60 2.45
N GLN A 105 -2.59 -2.34 3.05
CA GLN A 105 -1.78 -1.13 2.98
C GLN A 105 -0.39 -1.50 2.46
N GLY A 106 -0.25 -1.49 1.14
CA GLY A 106 1.02 -1.80 0.47
C GLY A 106 2.00 -0.63 0.44
N VAL A 107 3.20 -0.92 -0.08
CA VAL A 107 4.32 0.01 -0.20
C VAL A 107 3.96 1.27 -1.00
N PHE A 108 3.21 1.11 -2.08
CA PHE A 108 2.73 2.24 -2.91
C PHE A 108 1.75 3.15 -2.17
N GLN A 109 0.94 2.61 -1.26
CA GLN A 109 0.09 3.44 -0.41
C GLN A 109 0.93 4.24 0.60
N ALA A 110 2.01 3.67 1.12
CA ALA A 110 2.94 4.40 1.98
C ALA A 110 3.65 5.53 1.22
N LEU A 111 4.13 5.28 -0.01
CA LEU A 111 4.70 6.30 -0.89
C LEU A 111 3.71 7.42 -1.18
N TRP A 112 2.49 7.08 -1.62
CA TRP A 112 1.43 8.05 -1.86
C TRP A 112 1.17 8.90 -0.60
N SER A 113 1.07 8.27 0.57
CA SER A 113 0.81 8.97 1.84
C SER A 113 1.92 9.95 2.23
N ILE A 114 3.19 9.60 1.96
CA ILE A 114 4.34 10.48 2.21
C ILE A 114 4.38 11.63 1.20
N ALA A 115 4.21 11.32 -0.09
CA ALA A 115 4.20 12.33 -1.14
C ALA A 115 3.04 13.32 -0.97
N PHE A 116 1.91 12.86 -0.45
CA PHE A 116 0.76 13.70 -0.13
C PHE A 116 1.07 14.72 0.98
N SER A 117 1.92 14.37 1.95
CA SER A 117 2.39 15.29 3.00
C SER A 117 3.65 16.08 2.61
N GLY A 118 4.27 15.75 1.48
CA GLY A 118 5.49 16.37 0.96
C GLY A 118 5.22 17.46 -0.07
N GLY A 119 6.31 18.05 -0.57
CA GLY A 119 6.28 19.04 -1.66
C GLY A 119 6.08 18.42 -3.05
N PRO A 120 6.11 19.24 -4.11
CA PRO A 120 6.08 18.76 -5.49
C PRO A 120 7.20 17.74 -5.76
N ASN A 121 6.97 16.79 -6.68
CA ASN A 121 7.94 15.75 -7.08
C ASN A 121 8.37 14.78 -5.97
N SER A 122 7.73 14.80 -4.79
CA SER A 122 8.08 13.93 -3.66
C SER A 122 8.06 12.45 -4.04
N LEU A 123 7.06 12.01 -4.80
CA LEU A 123 6.95 10.63 -5.23
C LEU A 123 8.14 10.22 -6.11
N THR A 124 8.42 11.00 -7.16
CA THR A 124 9.55 10.78 -8.07
C THR A 124 10.88 10.70 -7.33
N LEU A 125 11.12 11.62 -6.39
CA LEU A 125 12.34 11.63 -5.56
C LEU A 125 12.46 10.38 -4.69
N MET A 126 11.35 9.93 -4.08
CA MET A 126 11.36 8.72 -3.26
C MET A 126 11.62 7.48 -4.11
N VAL A 127 10.93 7.34 -5.25
CA VAL A 127 11.10 6.20 -6.15
C VAL A 127 12.55 6.15 -6.64
N ALA A 128 13.10 7.26 -7.12
CA ALA A 128 14.49 7.31 -7.57
C ALA A 128 15.51 6.88 -6.50
N LYS A 129 15.24 7.16 -5.22
CA LYS A 129 16.15 6.84 -4.11
C LYS A 129 15.91 5.46 -3.48
N LEU A 130 14.72 4.89 -3.62
CA LEU A 130 14.30 3.70 -2.88
C LEU A 130 13.97 2.50 -3.76
N LEU A 131 13.76 2.69 -5.07
CA LEU A 131 13.31 1.63 -5.99
C LEU A 131 14.09 0.33 -5.86
N ASP A 132 15.42 0.41 -5.90
CA ASP A 132 16.29 -0.78 -5.87
C ASP A 132 16.27 -1.56 -4.53
N HIS A 133 15.72 -0.96 -3.48
CA HIS A 133 15.71 -1.54 -2.13
C HIS A 133 14.29 -1.78 -1.60
N MET A 134 13.29 -1.41 -2.40
CA MET A 134 11.89 -1.51 -2.07
C MET A 134 11.43 -2.97 -2.20
N PRO A 135 10.66 -3.51 -1.24
CA PRO A 135 10.02 -4.79 -1.45
C PRO A 135 8.96 -4.64 -2.55
N VAL A 136 9.18 -5.28 -3.70
CA VAL A 136 8.25 -5.30 -4.84
C VAL A 136 7.34 -6.54 -4.77
N PRO A 137 6.02 -6.38 -4.64
CA PRO A 137 5.10 -7.52 -4.57
C PRO A 137 4.98 -8.22 -5.93
N ASN A 138 4.46 -9.44 -5.93
CA ASN A 138 4.13 -10.14 -7.17
C ASN A 138 2.87 -9.59 -7.84
N VAL A 139 1.91 -9.10 -7.06
CA VAL A 139 0.63 -8.57 -7.55
C VAL A 139 0.40 -7.21 -6.92
N ILE A 140 0.02 -6.24 -7.73
CA ILE A 140 -0.52 -4.96 -7.28
C ILE A 140 -1.95 -4.84 -7.80
N VAL A 141 -2.88 -4.54 -6.89
CA VAL A 141 -4.25 -4.21 -7.25
C VAL A 141 -4.45 -2.71 -7.13
N ILE A 142 -4.75 -2.06 -8.25
CA ILE A 142 -5.06 -0.63 -8.35
C ILE A 142 -6.57 -0.48 -8.36
N MET A 143 -7.11 0.19 -7.34
CA MET A 143 -8.54 0.50 -7.29
C MET A 143 -8.79 1.93 -7.79
N HIS A 144 -9.48 2.02 -8.91
CA HIS A 144 -9.99 3.23 -9.51
C HIS A 144 -11.35 3.56 -8.90
N VAL A 145 -11.45 4.74 -8.31
CA VAL A 145 -12.69 5.28 -7.77
C VAL A 145 -12.69 6.76 -8.08
N GLU A 146 -13.78 7.23 -8.66
CA GLU A 146 -13.92 8.63 -9.02
C GLU A 146 -13.92 9.52 -7.77
N ALA A 147 -13.36 10.73 -7.92
CA ALA A 147 -13.24 11.68 -6.83
C ALA A 147 -14.58 12.01 -6.13
N PRO A 148 -15.73 12.18 -6.84
CA PRO A 148 -17.02 12.38 -6.18
C PRO A 148 -17.45 11.18 -5.33
N THR A 149 -17.22 9.95 -5.82
CA THR A 149 -17.52 8.73 -5.08
C THR A 149 -16.64 8.59 -3.84
N VAL A 150 -15.34 8.90 -3.95
CA VAL A 150 -14.43 8.96 -2.79
C VAL A 150 -14.93 9.98 -1.79
N ALA A 151 -15.20 11.22 -2.19
CA ALA A 151 -15.67 12.28 -1.30
C ALA A 151 -16.96 11.87 -0.56
N ARG A 152 -17.95 11.33 -1.28
CA ARG A 152 -19.20 10.80 -0.70
C ARG A 152 -18.94 9.70 0.33
N ARG A 153 -18.11 8.71 -0.02
CA ARG A 153 -17.76 7.59 0.90
C ARG A 153 -17.00 8.09 2.12
N LEU A 154 -16.17 9.11 1.98
CA LEU A 154 -15.43 9.70 3.10
C LEU A 154 -16.34 10.52 4.01
N ALA A 155 -17.28 11.30 3.46
CA ALA A 155 -18.26 12.05 4.24
C ALA A 155 -19.21 11.15 5.04
N ALA A 156 -19.54 9.97 4.52
CA ALA A 156 -20.41 8.99 5.21
C ALA A 156 -19.71 8.19 6.33
N ARG A 157 -18.39 8.32 6.51
CA ARG A 157 -17.65 7.57 7.54
C ARG A 157 -17.79 8.22 8.90
N GLN A 158 -18.09 7.40 9.91
CA GLN A 158 -18.13 7.85 11.31
C GLN A 158 -16.75 8.14 11.90
N SER A 159 -15.65 7.69 11.27
CA SER A 159 -14.28 7.96 11.73
C SER A 159 -13.49 8.82 10.74
N GLN A 160 -12.70 9.77 11.26
CA GLN A 160 -11.77 10.64 10.52
C GLN A 160 -10.32 10.14 10.65
N ASP A 161 -10.11 8.87 10.32
CA ASP A 161 -8.82 8.20 10.52
C ASP A 161 -7.81 8.50 9.39
N SER A 162 -8.27 8.85 8.19
CA SER A 162 -7.37 9.12 7.05
C SER A 162 -6.98 10.59 6.92
N ARG A 163 -5.77 10.84 6.40
CA ARG A 163 -5.26 12.22 6.21
C ARG A 163 -6.11 13.03 5.25
N LEU A 164 -6.61 12.39 4.18
CA LEU A 164 -7.48 13.02 3.19
C LEU A 164 -8.80 13.46 3.83
N GLU A 165 -9.41 12.62 4.68
CA GLU A 165 -10.63 12.96 5.45
C GLU A 165 -10.44 14.24 6.27
N ARG A 166 -9.32 14.39 6.97
CA ARG A 166 -9.06 15.56 7.85
C ARG A 166 -8.83 16.88 7.12
N LEU A 167 -8.43 16.81 5.85
CA LEU A 167 -8.12 17.97 5.02
C LEU A 167 -9.25 18.33 4.06
N LEU A 168 -10.14 17.39 3.76
CA LEU A 168 -11.29 17.59 2.88
C LEU A 168 -12.15 18.79 3.28
N GLU A 169 -12.38 18.98 4.57
CA GLU A 169 -13.16 20.13 5.09
C GLU A 169 -12.37 21.45 5.07
N LYS A 170 -11.04 21.39 5.00
CA LYS A 170 -10.14 22.55 5.21
C LYS A 170 -9.52 23.10 3.93
N ASP A 171 -9.43 22.27 2.89
CA ASP A 171 -8.77 22.59 1.64
C ASP A 171 -9.58 22.02 0.47
N PRO A 172 -10.38 22.87 -0.22
CA PRO A 172 -11.15 22.46 -1.40
C PRO A 172 -10.28 21.90 -2.55
N GLY A 173 -9.01 22.29 -2.63
CA GLY A 173 -8.06 21.82 -3.65
C GLY A 173 -7.48 20.43 -3.34
N ILE A 174 -7.70 19.90 -2.12
CA ILE A 174 -7.05 18.67 -1.67
C ILE A 174 -7.47 17.45 -2.49
N MET A 175 -8.71 17.42 -2.98
CA MET A 175 -9.20 16.32 -3.82
C MET A 175 -8.52 16.30 -5.18
N ALA A 176 -8.37 17.46 -5.82
CA ALA A 176 -7.64 17.58 -7.09
C ALA A 176 -6.19 17.12 -6.92
N ARG A 177 -5.51 17.61 -5.87
CA ARG A 177 -4.14 17.19 -5.53
C ARG A 177 -4.05 15.68 -5.28
N SER A 178 -5.00 15.12 -4.53
CA SER A 178 -5.03 13.69 -4.21
C SER A 178 -5.23 12.81 -5.46
N THR A 179 -6.00 13.32 -6.44
CA THR A 179 -6.28 12.66 -7.72
C THR A 179 -5.06 12.71 -8.64
N LEU A 180 -4.39 13.86 -8.74
CA LEU A 180 -3.13 14.00 -9.47
C LEU A 180 -2.07 13.06 -8.90
N LEU A 181 -1.89 13.05 -7.58
CA LEU A 181 -0.91 12.17 -6.94
C LEU A 181 -1.27 10.69 -7.10
N PHE A 182 -2.56 10.35 -7.12
CA PHE A 182 -2.99 8.99 -7.43
C PHE A 182 -2.57 8.59 -8.84
N ARG A 183 -2.81 9.46 -9.84
CA ARG A 183 -2.35 9.24 -11.22
C ARG A 183 -0.83 9.06 -11.30
N GLU A 184 -0.06 9.95 -10.67
CA GLU A 184 1.41 9.82 -10.61
C GLU A 184 1.86 8.49 -9.98
N THR A 185 1.10 8.00 -8.99
CA THR A 185 1.37 6.71 -8.34
C THR A 185 1.07 5.54 -9.27
N VAL A 186 -0.01 5.60 -10.06
CA VAL A 186 -0.32 4.60 -11.08
C VAL A 186 0.77 4.58 -12.15
N GLU A 187 1.18 5.74 -12.66
CA GLU A 187 2.27 5.87 -13.64
C GLU A 187 3.58 5.30 -13.08
N THR A 188 3.88 5.55 -11.80
CA THR A 188 5.03 4.96 -11.10
C THR A 188 4.95 3.43 -11.04
N VAL A 189 3.76 2.87 -10.75
CA VAL A 189 3.56 1.41 -10.70
C VAL A 189 3.82 0.78 -12.07
N GLU A 190 3.32 1.39 -13.14
CA GLU A 190 3.54 0.90 -14.51
C GLU A 190 5.02 0.97 -14.93
N LEU A 191 5.72 2.05 -14.56
CA LEU A 191 7.17 2.14 -14.77
C LEU A 191 7.93 1.01 -14.06
N ILE A 192 7.50 0.65 -12.85
CA ILE A 192 8.10 -0.43 -12.08
C ILE A 192 7.74 -1.79 -12.68
N LYS A 193 6.50 -1.99 -13.15
CA LYS A 193 6.10 -3.19 -13.89
C LYS A 193 7.02 -3.46 -15.07
N GLY A 194 7.38 -2.43 -15.83
CA GLY A 194 8.35 -2.53 -16.93
C GLY A 194 9.74 -3.03 -16.50
N ARG A 195 10.12 -2.86 -15.24
CA ARG A 195 11.40 -3.32 -14.68
C ARG A 195 11.34 -4.72 -14.05
N TYR A 196 10.18 -5.16 -13.60
CA TYR A 196 10.00 -6.45 -12.91
C TYR A 196 9.02 -7.32 -13.69
N THR A 197 9.54 -8.25 -14.50
CA THR A 197 8.72 -9.16 -15.33
C THR A 197 7.80 -10.08 -14.52
N THR A 198 8.05 -10.22 -13.22
CA THR A 198 7.24 -11.03 -12.30
C THR A 198 6.16 -10.23 -11.60
N LEU A 199 6.09 -8.91 -11.81
CA LEU A 199 5.08 -8.04 -11.21
C LEU A 199 3.87 -7.98 -12.14
N GLU A 200 2.72 -8.39 -11.61
CA GLU A 200 1.42 -8.21 -12.27
C GLU A 200 0.70 -7.02 -11.66
N VAL A 201 0.01 -6.26 -12.50
CA VAL A 201 -0.78 -5.10 -12.10
C VAL A 201 -2.20 -5.31 -12.60
N VAL A 202 -3.15 -5.30 -11.68
CA VAL A 202 -4.59 -5.45 -11.96
C VAL A 202 -5.28 -4.16 -11.58
N SER A 203 -5.99 -3.58 -12.54
CA SER A 203 -6.80 -2.39 -12.33
C SER A 203 -8.27 -2.78 -12.18
N ILE A 204 -8.94 -2.19 -11.19
CA ILE A 204 -10.33 -2.46 -10.84
C ILE A 204 -11.05 -1.14 -10.68
N ASP A 205 -12.15 -0.98 -11.41
CA ASP A 205 -13.12 0.09 -11.16
C ASP A 205 -14.02 -0.31 -9.99
N ASN A 206 -14.21 0.61 -9.05
CA ASN A 206 -15.02 0.38 -7.85
C ASN A 206 -15.89 1.60 -7.53
N ASN A 207 -16.57 2.11 -8.55
CA ASN A 207 -17.50 3.23 -8.43
C ASN A 207 -18.85 2.79 -7.86
N GLU A 208 -19.28 1.57 -8.19
CA GLU A 208 -20.55 0.99 -7.76
C GLU A 208 -20.32 -0.16 -6.77
N ASN A 209 -21.24 -0.34 -5.82
CA ASN A 209 -21.08 -1.39 -4.81
C ASN A 209 -21.45 -2.79 -5.35
N GLU A 210 -22.17 -2.87 -6.47
CA GLU A 210 -22.65 -4.11 -7.07
C GLU A 210 -21.53 -4.93 -7.74
N GLU A 211 -20.34 -4.35 -7.91
CA GLU A 211 -19.20 -4.98 -8.58
C GLU A 211 -18.24 -5.71 -7.63
N LEU A 212 -18.45 -5.65 -6.31
CA LEU A 212 -17.50 -6.19 -5.33
C LEU A 212 -17.19 -7.67 -5.55
N GLU A 213 -18.21 -8.49 -5.78
CA GLU A 213 -18.04 -9.94 -5.93
C GLU A 213 -17.29 -10.28 -7.22
N THR A 214 -17.71 -9.69 -8.33
CA THR A 214 -17.06 -9.84 -9.64
C THR A 214 -15.60 -9.41 -9.58
N ASN A 215 -15.32 -8.26 -8.96
CA ASN A 215 -13.97 -7.73 -8.79
C ASN A 215 -13.11 -8.62 -7.88
N ALA A 216 -13.68 -9.12 -6.78
CA ALA A 216 -12.99 -10.03 -5.88
C ALA A 216 -12.65 -11.36 -6.58
N GLN A 217 -13.57 -11.89 -7.36
CA GLN A 217 -13.38 -13.10 -8.13
C GLN A 217 -12.28 -12.94 -9.19
N ALA A 218 -12.29 -11.84 -9.96
CA ALA A 218 -11.26 -11.55 -10.96
C ALA A 218 -9.85 -11.47 -10.35
N VAL A 219 -9.71 -10.83 -9.19
CA VAL A 219 -8.43 -10.78 -8.46
C VAL A 219 -8.01 -12.16 -7.97
N ALA A 220 -8.94 -12.93 -7.40
CA ALA A 220 -8.66 -14.27 -6.92
C ALA A 220 -8.20 -15.20 -8.06
N GLU A 221 -8.84 -15.13 -9.23
CA GLU A 221 -8.47 -15.89 -10.43
C GLU A 221 -7.05 -15.59 -10.91
N MET A 222 -6.67 -14.32 -10.96
CA MET A 222 -5.32 -13.94 -11.31
C MET A 222 -4.30 -14.44 -10.27
N ILE A 223 -4.64 -14.41 -8.98
CA ILE A 223 -3.78 -15.01 -7.93
C ILE A 223 -3.64 -16.52 -8.14
N TYR A 224 -4.71 -17.25 -8.47
CA TYR A 224 -4.64 -18.69 -8.75
C TYR A 224 -3.73 -19.01 -9.93
N HIS A 225 -3.91 -18.32 -11.07
CA HIS A 225 -3.07 -18.48 -12.25
C HIS A 225 -1.58 -18.28 -11.90
N LYS A 226 -1.29 -17.35 -10.99
CA LYS A 226 0.06 -17.07 -10.54
C LYS A 226 0.64 -18.13 -9.60
N LEU A 227 -0.20 -18.72 -8.75
CA LEU A 227 0.20 -19.86 -7.92
C LEU A 227 0.51 -21.10 -8.78
N GLU A 228 -0.30 -21.33 -9.82
CA GLU A 228 -0.13 -22.44 -10.77
C GLU A 228 1.12 -22.28 -11.64
N ALA A 229 1.45 -21.06 -12.07
CA ALA A 229 2.65 -20.77 -12.86
C ALA A 229 3.97 -21.01 -12.09
N GLY A 230 3.93 -21.13 -10.77
CA GLY A 230 5.10 -21.34 -9.92
C GLY A 230 6.02 -20.10 -9.81
N PRO A 231 7.06 -20.15 -8.97
CA PRO A 231 8.00 -19.04 -8.84
C PRO A 231 8.78 -18.86 -10.15
N ALA A 232 8.79 -17.64 -10.68
CA ALA A 232 9.64 -17.30 -11.81
C ALA A 232 11.12 -17.61 -11.48
N PRO A 233 11.90 -18.17 -12.41
CA PRO A 233 13.30 -18.47 -12.18
C PRO A 233 14.02 -17.17 -11.78
N LYS A 234 14.69 -17.19 -10.63
CA LYS A 234 15.57 -16.09 -10.23
C LYS A 234 16.62 -15.93 -11.33
N LYS A 235 16.52 -14.89 -12.16
CA LYS A 235 17.64 -14.48 -13.00
C LYS A 235 18.79 -14.15 -12.05
N ALA A 236 19.86 -14.95 -12.13
CA ALA A 236 21.12 -14.60 -11.50
C ALA A 236 21.52 -13.24 -12.09
N ILE A 237 21.58 -12.23 -11.23
CA ILE A 237 22.19 -10.95 -11.58
C ILE A 237 23.68 -11.25 -11.72
N GLN A 238 24.18 -11.25 -12.95
CA GLN A 238 25.62 -11.15 -13.25
C GLN A 238 26.06 -9.71 -13.06
#